data_AF-A0A359F492-F1
#
_entry.id   AF-A0A359F492-F1
#
_cell.length_a   1.000
_cell.length_b   1.000
_cell.length_c   1.000
_cell.angle_alpha   90.00
_cell.angle_beta   90.00
_cell.angle_gamma   90.00
#
_symmetry.space_group_name_H-M   'P 1'
#
loop_
_entity.id
_entity.type
_entity.pdbx_description
1 polymer ?
#
loop_
_entity_poly.entity_id
_entity_poly.type
_entity_poly.pdbx_seq_one_letter_code
_entity_poly.pdbx_strand_id
1 'polypeptide(L)' 'MATEINGIAGLTAHVGQHLGYSDWLEITQERVNQFAEATGDFQWIHV' A
#
# COMPACT_ATOMS: atom_id res chain seq x y z
N MET A 1 -7.72 12.92 4.53
CA MET A 1 -7.59 13.12 5.99
C MET A 1 -7.45 11.75 6.62
N ALA A 2 -6.40 11.54 7.41
CA ALA A 2 -6.19 10.26 8.08
C ALA A 2 -7.14 10.12 9.28
N THR A 3 -7.66 8.91 9.49
CA THR A 3 -8.38 8.58 10.72
C THR A 3 -7.37 8.16 11.78
N GLU A 4 -7.27 8.91 12.86
CA GLU A 4 -6.44 8.53 14.00
C GLU A 4 -7.24 7.68 14.98
N ILE A 5 -6.80 6.45 15.20
CA ILE A 5 -7.46 5.49 16.09
C ILE A 5 -6.52 5.18 17.25
N ASN A 6 -7.00 5.39 18.47
CA ASN A 6 -6.21 5.22 19.69
C ASN A 6 -6.37 3.80 20.27
N GLY A 7 -5.26 3.06 20.27
CA GLY A 7 -5.14 1.76 20.93
C GLY A 7 -5.96 0.64 20.30
N ILE A 8 -5.77 -0.57 20.84
CA ILE A 8 -6.38 -1.79 20.32
C ILE A 8 -7.90 -1.74 20.45
N ALA A 9 -8.42 -1.27 21.58
CA ALA A 9 -9.87 -1.16 21.80
C ALA A 9 -10.54 -0.21 20.79
N GLY A 10 -9.89 0.92 20.48
CA GLY A 10 -10.36 1.85 19.46
C GLY A 10 -10.42 1.20 18.09
N LEU A 11 -9.40 0.42 17.72
CA LEU A 11 -9.36 -0.30 16.44
C LEU A 11 -10.44 -1.37 16.33
N THR A 12 -10.65 -2.16 17.39
CA THR A 12 -11.70 -3.20 17.44
C THR A 12 -13.10 -2.61 17.24
N ALA A 13 -13.36 -1.40 17.76
CA ALA A 13 -14.65 -0.72 17.58
C ALA A 13 -14.94 -0.32 16.11
N HIS A 14 -13.92 -0.29 15.25
CA HIS A 14 -14.05 0.06 13.83
C HIS A 14 -14.11 -1.16 12.90
N VAL A 15 -14.18 -2.39 13.45
CA VAL A 15 -14.35 -3.61 12.63
C VAL A 15 -15.61 -3.49 11.76
N GLY A 16 -15.44 -3.75 10.46
CA GLY A 16 -16.51 -3.64 9.46
C GLY A 16 -16.70 -2.24 8.88
N GLN A 17 -15.99 -1.22 9.36
CA GLN A 17 -16.03 0.12 8.81
C GLN A 17 -14.94 0.31 7.74
N HIS A 18 -15.26 1.05 6.69
CA HIS A 18 -14.27 1.48 5.71
C HIS A 18 -13.51 2.70 6.23
N LEU A 19 -12.17 2.63 6.23
CA LEU A 19 -11.28 3.67 6.78
C LEU A 19 -10.82 4.71 5.74
N GLY A 20 -11.39 4.65 4.53
CA GLY A 20 -11.05 5.53 3.41
C GLY A 20 -9.97 4.97 2.49
N TYR A 21 -9.58 5.79 1.53
CA TYR A 21 -8.53 5.50 0.54
C TYR A 21 -7.33 6.43 0.77
N SER A 22 -6.15 5.99 0.34
CA SER A 22 -5.02 6.90 0.18
C SER A 22 -5.26 7.81 -1.02
N ASP A 23 -4.40 8.82 -1.15
CA ASP A 23 -4.27 9.52 -2.43
C ASP A 23 -3.76 8.56 -3.51
N TRP A 24 -3.98 8.94 -4.77
CA TRP A 24 -3.42 8.22 -5.91
C TRP A 24 -1.89 8.22 -5.83
N LEU A 25 -1.29 7.07 -6.09
CA LEU A 25 0.15 6.90 -6.19
C LEU A 25 0.53 6.61 -7.64
N GLU A 26 1.42 7.42 -8.19
CA GLU A 26 2.02 7.14 -9.49
C GLU A 26 2.99 5.96 -9.38
N ILE A 27 2.79 4.96 -10.24
CA ILE A 27 3.68 3.81 -10.37
C ILE A 27 4.64 4.08 -11.53
N THR A 28 5.86 4.45 -11.18
CA THR A 28 6.93 4.71 -12.15
C THR A 28 7.66 3.42 -12.52
N GLN A 29 8.31 3.42 -13.69
CA GLN A 29 9.16 2.30 -14.12
C GLN A 29 10.29 2.02 -13.11
N GLU A 30 10.85 3.05 -12.48
CA GLU A 30 11.89 2.87 -11.46
C GLU A 30 11.40 2.05 -10.25
N ARG A 31 10.16 2.26 -9.80
CA ARG A 31 9.56 1.47 -8.72
C ARG A 31 9.37 0.01 -9.13
N VAL A 32 8.98 -0.23 -10.38
CA VAL A 32 8.84 -1.59 -10.94
C VAL A 32 10.20 -2.28 -10.98
N ASN A 33 11.23 -1.58 -11.47
CA ASN A 33 12.60 -2.11 -11.53
C ASN A 33 13.14 -2.46 -10.13
N GLN A 34 12.94 -1.59 -9.12
CA GLN A 34 13.34 -1.87 -7.74
C GLN A 34 12.60 -3.08 -7.15
N PHE A 35 11.34 -3.29 -7.51
CA PHE A 35 10.58 -4.47 -7.10
C PHE A 35 11.13 -5.75 -7.76
N ALA A 36 11.47 -5.69 -9.06
CA ALA A 36 12.12 -6.78 -9.78
C ALA A 36 13.47 -7.14 -9.13
N GLU A 37 14.29 -6.15 -8.77
CA GLU A 37 15.55 -6.36 -8.05
C GLU A 37 15.35 -7.03 -6.69
N ALA A 38 14.35 -6.58 -5.93
CA ALA A 38 14.06 -7.12 -4.60
C ALA A 38 13.53 -8.56 -4.62
N THR A 39 12.82 -8.94 -5.68
CA THR A 39 12.14 -10.24 -5.78
C THR A 39 12.83 -11.23 -6.71
N GLY A 40 13.75 -10.76 -7.56
CA GLY A 40 14.35 -11.53 -8.64
C GLY A 40 13.42 -11.76 -9.85
N ASP A 41 12.26 -11.08 -9.91
CA ASP A 41 11.32 -11.20 -11.05
C ASP A 41 11.65 -10.19 -12.15
N PHE A 42 12.50 -10.61 -13.08
CA PHE A 42 12.91 -9.84 -14.24
C PHE A 42 12.20 -10.28 -15.53
N GLN A 43 10.93 -10.71 -15.47
CA GLN A 43 10.19 -10.99 -16.70
C GLN A 43 10.15 -9.77 -17.63
N TRP A 44 10.29 -10.00 -18.94
CA TRP A 44 10.40 -8.95 -19.97
C TRP A 44 9.20 -8.00 -20.07
N ILE A 45 8.07 -8.36 -19.47
CA ILE A 45 6.89 -7.48 -19.40
C ILE A 45 7.02 -6.42 -18.31
N HIS A 46 7.95 -6.59 -17.36
CA HIS A 46 8.17 -5.70 -16.23
C HIS A 46 9.30 -4.70 -16.49
N VAL A 47 10.38 -5.10 -17.17
CA VAL A 47 11.67 -4.36 -17.27
C VAL A 47 12.16 -4.10 -18.68
#